data_AF-A0A2S9Q6X7-F1
#
_entry.id   AF-A0A2S9Q6X7-F1
#
_cell.length_a   1.000
_cell.length_b   1.000
_cell.length_c   1.000
_cell.angle_alpha   90.00
_cell.angle_beta   90.00
_cell.angle_gamma   90.00
#
_symmetry.space_group_name_H-M   'P 1'
#
loop_
_entity.id
_entity.type
_entity.pdbx_description
1 polymer ?
#
loop_
_entity_poly.entity_id
_entity_poly.type
_entity_poly.pdbx_seq_one_letter_code
_entity_poly.pdbx_strand_id
1 'polypeptide(L)'
;METQLVPTLKPGDIVVMDNLGSHKGKQVRQAIREAGAKLLFLPKYSPDLNPIEQFFAKLKHWLRQAAARSLDELTHAIQHILQQTKPCECANFFANAGYDRT
;
A
#
# COMPACT_ATOMS: atom_id res chain seq x y z
N MET A 1 -5.53 -6.24 9.01
CA MET A 1 -6.60 -5.84 8.07
C MET A 1 -7.79 -5.28 8.85
N GLU A 2 -8.50 -6.10 9.62
CA GLU A 2 -9.70 -5.71 10.38
C GLU A 2 -9.48 -4.56 11.36
N THR A 3 -8.36 -4.53 12.09
CA THR A 3 -8.10 -3.51 13.12
C THR A 3 -7.41 -2.25 12.61
N GLN A 4 -6.89 -2.27 11.38
CA GLN A 4 -6.01 -1.21 10.86
C GLN A 4 -6.57 -0.59 9.58
N LEU A 5 -6.94 -1.40 8.58
CA LEU A 5 -7.42 -0.89 7.30
C LEU A 5 -8.93 -0.63 7.35
N VAL A 6 -9.72 -1.61 7.79
CA VAL A 6 -11.19 -1.55 7.73
C VAL A 6 -11.76 -0.30 8.42
N PRO A 7 -11.25 0.15 9.59
CA PRO A 7 -11.77 1.36 10.24
C PRO A 7 -11.50 2.65 9.46
N THR A 8 -10.60 2.63 8.48
CA THR A 8 -10.26 3.79 7.65
C THR A 8 -11.05 3.85 6.34
N LEU A 9 -11.76 2.78 5.98
CA LEU A 9 -12.50 2.68 4.73
C LEU A 9 -13.82 3.44 4.80
N LYS A 10 -14.21 4.01 3.66
CA LYS A 10 -15.51 4.64 3.44
C LYS A 10 -16.28 3.91 2.34
N PRO A 11 -17.63 3.97 2.35
CA PRO A 11 -18.43 3.45 1.26
C PRO A 11 -17.99 4.03 -0.09
N GLY A 12 -17.74 3.15 -1.06
CA GLY A 12 -17.23 3.52 -2.39
C GLY A 12 -15.72 3.42 -2.56
N ASP A 13 -14.94 3.30 -1.48
CA ASP A 13 -13.49 3.09 -1.57
C ASP A 13 -13.15 1.80 -2.33
N ILE A 14 -11.99 1.81 -2.97
CA ILE A 14 -11.44 0.65 -3.68
C ILE A 14 -10.14 0.24 -3.00
N VAL A 15 -10.11 -0.97 -2.46
CA VAL A 15 -8.91 -1.62 -1.96
C VAL A 15 -8.31 -2.42 -3.11
N VAL A 16 -7.08 -2.08 -3.51
CA VAL A 16 -6.31 -2.84 -4.51
C VAL A 16 -5.31 -3.73 -3.79
N MET A 17 -5.29 -5.02 -4.13
CA MET A 17 -4.37 -6.00 -3.55
C MET A 17 -3.65 -6.79 -4.64
N ASP A 18 -2.39 -7.15 -4.37
CA ASP A 18 -1.66 -8.12 -5.19
C ASP A 18 -2.36 -9.51 -5.16
N ASN A 19 -2.10 -10.31 -6.19
CA ASN A 19 -2.74 -11.60 -6.45
C ASN A 19 -2.17 -12.77 -5.61
N LEU A 20 -1.29 -12.50 -4.63
CA LEU A 20 -0.74 -13.49 -3.72
C LEU A 20 -1.83 -14.31 -3.01
N GLY A 21 -1.60 -15.63 -2.84
CA GLY A 21 -2.57 -16.55 -2.27
C GLY A 21 -3.06 -16.16 -0.87
N SER A 22 -2.18 -15.60 -0.03
CA SER A 22 -2.52 -15.11 1.31
C SER A 22 -3.51 -13.94 1.30
N HIS A 23 -3.59 -13.17 0.22
CA HIS A 23 -4.54 -12.06 0.08
C HIS A 23 -5.96 -12.53 -0.28
N LYS A 24 -6.13 -13.80 -0.64
CA LYS A 24 -7.42 -14.35 -1.10
C LYS A 24 -8.30 -14.90 0.03
N GLY A 25 -8.01 -14.56 1.29
CA GLY A 25 -8.84 -14.96 2.43
C GLY A 25 -10.30 -14.50 2.27
N LYS A 26 -11.25 -15.38 2.59
CA LYS A 26 -12.69 -15.04 2.56
C LYS A 26 -13.03 -13.92 3.56
N GLN A 27 -12.40 -13.93 4.72
CA GLN A 27 -12.58 -12.93 5.79
C GLN A 27 -12.21 -11.51 5.33
N VAL A 28 -11.09 -11.35 4.62
CA VAL A 28 -10.65 -10.05 4.09
C VAL A 28 -11.69 -9.47 3.13
N ARG A 29 -12.21 -10.29 2.20
CA ARG A 29 -13.28 -9.87 1.29
C ARG A 29 -14.55 -9.45 2.02
N GLN A 30 -14.92 -10.21 3.05
CA GLN A 30 -16.13 -9.93 3.81
C GLN A 30 -16.02 -8.60 4.56
N ALA A 31 -14.93 -8.40 5.30
CA ALA A 31 -14.71 -7.19 6.09
C ALA A 31 -14.64 -5.92 5.23
N ILE A 32 -14.04 -5.98 4.04
CA ILE A 32 -14.00 -4.84 3.10
C ILE A 32 -15.40 -4.51 2.56
N ARG A 33 -16.20 -5.53 2.25
CA ARG A 33 -17.58 -5.33 1.75
C ARG A 33 -18.51 -4.79 2.83
N GLU A 34 -18.36 -5.24 4.07
CA GLU A 34 -19.12 -4.73 5.21
C GLU A 34 -18.87 -3.24 5.47
N ALA A 35 -17.65 -2.75 5.17
CA ALA A 35 -17.35 -1.32 5.18
C ALA A 35 -17.90 -0.54 3.97
N GLY A 36 -18.60 -1.21 3.03
CA GLY A 36 -19.11 -0.60 1.80
C GLY A 36 -18.06 -0.34 0.72
N ALA A 37 -16.86 -0.90 0.87
CA ALA A 37 -15.75 -0.78 -0.08
C ALA A 37 -15.68 -1.97 -1.05
N LYS A 38 -14.93 -1.80 -2.13
CA LYS A 38 -14.69 -2.83 -3.16
C LYS A 38 -13.27 -3.37 -3.04
N LEU A 39 -13.11 -4.67 -3.19
CA LEU A 39 -11.79 -5.30 -3.29
C LEU A 39 -11.50 -5.65 -4.75
N LEU A 40 -10.38 -5.16 -5.28
CA LEU A 40 -9.83 -5.52 -6.59
C LEU A 40 -8.48 -6.22 -6.44
N PHE A 41 -8.30 -7.30 -7.19
CA PHE A 41 -7.00 -7.97 -7.29
C PHE A 41 -6.31 -7.56 -8.59
N LEU A 42 -5.01 -7.32 -8.51
CA LEU A 42 -4.20 -7.08 -9.69
C LEU A 42 -4.12 -8.33 -10.59
N PRO A 43 -3.98 -8.14 -11.92
CA PRO A 43 -3.64 -9.24 -12.81
C PRO A 43 -2.31 -9.89 -12.38
N LYS A 44 -2.13 -11.16 -12.73
CA LYS A 44 -0.88 -11.86 -12.39
C LYS A 44 0.30 -11.18 -13.08
N TYR A 45 1.39 -11.01 -12.35
CA TYR A 45 2.64 -10.43 -12.84
C TYR A 45 2.50 -8.99 -13.35
N SER A 46 1.59 -8.20 -12.76
CA SER A 46 1.42 -6.77 -13.08
C SER A 46 1.86 -5.85 -11.92
N PRO A 47 3.15 -5.86 -11.54
CA PRO A 47 3.65 -4.97 -10.48
C PRO A 47 3.62 -3.49 -10.90
N ASP A 48 3.62 -3.21 -12.20
CA ASP A 48 3.46 -1.89 -12.79
C ASP A 48 2.12 -1.23 -12.43
N LEU A 49 1.08 -2.04 -12.24
CA LEU A 49 -0.25 -1.59 -11.82
C LEU A 49 -0.38 -1.45 -10.29
N ASN A 50 0.69 -1.66 -9.52
CA ASN A 50 0.68 -1.59 -8.07
C ASN A 50 1.37 -0.31 -7.57
N PRO A 51 0.62 0.73 -7.15
CA PRO A 51 1.21 2.01 -6.72
C PRO A 51 2.22 1.89 -5.58
N ILE A 52 2.05 0.90 -4.69
CA ILE A 52 2.93 0.73 -3.52
C ILE A 52 4.36 0.34 -3.91
N GLU A 53 4.59 -0.23 -5.09
CA GLU A 53 5.93 -0.64 -5.53
C GLU A 53 6.86 0.56 -5.69
N GLN A 54 6.34 1.70 -6.13
CA GLN A 54 7.10 2.96 -6.24
C GLN A 54 7.45 3.50 -4.85
N PHE A 55 6.49 3.47 -3.92
CA PHE A 55 6.75 3.82 -2.53
C PHE A 55 7.83 2.89 -1.92
N PHE A 56 7.76 1.58 -2.16
CA PHE A 56 8.77 0.64 -1.68
C PHE A 56 10.14 0.85 -2.32
N ALA A 57 10.22 1.24 -3.59
CA ALA A 57 11.48 1.62 -4.21
C ALA A 57 12.13 2.81 -3.48
N LYS A 58 11.35 3.86 -3.19
CA LYS A 58 11.79 5.01 -2.40
C LYS A 58 12.19 4.59 -0.98
N LEU A 59 11.34 3.85 -0.27
CA LEU A 59 11.61 3.36 1.08
C LEU A 59 12.95 2.60 1.13
N LYS A 60 13.15 1.64 0.21
CA LYS A 60 14.41 0.86 0.12
C LYS A 60 15.61 1.75 -0.16
N HIS A 61 15.47 2.80 -0.97
CA HIS A 61 16.56 3.75 -1.23
C HIS A 61 17.02 4.44 0.06
N TRP A 62 16.08 5.02 0.81
CA TRP A 62 16.39 5.72 2.06
C TRP A 62 16.87 4.79 3.17
N LEU A 63 16.32 3.57 3.27
CA LEU A 63 16.79 2.57 4.24
C LEU A 63 18.23 2.13 3.96
N ARG A 64 18.63 2.00 2.68
CA ARG A 64 20.03 1.72 2.32
C ARG A 64 20.96 2.85 2.72
N GLN A 65 20.51 4.11 2.57
CA GLN A 65 21.28 5.27 2.98
C GLN A 65 21.40 5.38 4.50
N ALA A 66 20.34 5.06 5.25
CA ALA A 66 20.35 5.07 6.71
C ALA A 66 21.32 4.03 7.31
N ALA A 67 21.61 2.95 6.57
CA ALA A 67 22.59 1.93 6.92
C ALA A 67 22.44 1.33 8.33
N ALA A 68 21.20 1.29 8.86
CA ALA A 68 20.87 0.79 10.18
C ALA A 68 21.45 -0.62 10.42
N ARG A 69 21.92 -0.86 11.65
CA ARG A 69 22.50 -2.14 12.10
C ARG A 69 21.77 -2.75 13.30
N SER A 70 20.76 -2.05 13.82
CA SER A 70 19.83 -2.57 14.83
C SER A 70 18.38 -2.50 14.36
N LEU A 71 17.51 -3.27 15.02
CA LEU A 71 16.07 -3.23 14.77
C LEU A 71 15.47 -1.87 15.15
N ASP A 72 15.97 -1.26 16.22
CA ASP A 72 15.50 0.04 16.69
C ASP A 72 15.85 1.13 15.68
N GLU A 73 17.09 1.17 15.19
CA GLU A 73 17.50 2.10 14.14
C GLU A 73 16.68 1.93 12.85
N LEU A 74 16.43 0.67 12.45
CA LEU A 74 15.61 0.38 11.28
C LEU A 74 14.17 0.89 11.47
N THR A 75 13.59 0.68 12.65
CA THR A 75 12.23 1.12 12.97
C THR A 75 12.11 2.64 12.94
N HIS A 76 13.08 3.35 13.55
CA HIS A 76 13.13 4.81 13.51
C HIS A 76 13.31 5.34 12.08
N ALA A 77 14.15 4.69 11.27
CA ALA A 77 14.33 5.06 9.87
C ALA A 77 13.02 4.90 9.06
N ILE A 78 12.30 3.79 9.24
CA ILE A 78 10.99 3.57 8.59
C ILE A 78 9.99 4.65 9.01
N GLN A 79 9.88 4.94 10.32
CA GLN A 79 8.98 5.97 10.83
C GLN A 79 9.30 7.35 10.24
N HIS A 80 10.58 7.72 10.19
CA HIS A 80 11.02 8.98 9.61
C HIS A 80 10.65 9.08 8.12
N ILE A 81 10.92 8.04 7.33
CA ILE A 81 10.59 8.02 5.89
C ILE A 81 9.08 8.13 5.67
N LEU A 82 8.27 7.45 6.48
CA LEU A 82 6.81 7.53 6.41
C LEU A 82 6.30 8.95 6.69
N GLN A 83 6.85 9.64 7.69
CA GLN A 83 6.50 11.03 8.02
C GLN A 83 6.86 12.03 6.92
N GLN A 84 7.88 11.73 6.11
CA GLN A 84 8.31 12.58 4.99
C GLN A 84 7.53 12.32 3.68
N THR A 85 6.70 11.28 3.64
CA THR A 85 5.95 10.90 2.44
C THR A 85 4.65 11.71 2.37
N LYS A 86 4.56 12.60 1.37
CA LYS A 86 3.47 13.57 1.27
C LYS A 86 2.27 13.00 0.51
N PRO A 87 1.03 13.43 0.82
CA PRO A 87 -0.16 13.00 0.07
C PRO A 87 -0.08 13.23 -1.44
N CYS A 88 0.49 14.35 -1.89
CA CYS A 88 0.68 14.63 -3.32
C CYS A 88 1.62 13.63 -3.99
N GLU A 89 2.62 13.15 -3.27
CA GLU A 89 3.53 12.12 -3.77
C GLU A 89 2.82 10.77 -3.87
N CYS A 90 1.99 10.42 -2.88
CA CYS A 90 1.13 9.23 -2.96
C CYS A 90 0.22 9.31 -4.19
N ALA A 91 -0.41 10.45 -4.46
CA ALA A 91 -1.23 10.65 -5.65
C ALA A 91 -0.44 10.42 -6.95
N ASN A 92 0.81 10.86 -7.02
CA ASN A 92 1.68 10.62 -8.17
C ASN A 92 1.98 9.13 -8.37
N PHE A 93 2.10 8.33 -7.31
CA PHE A 93 2.28 6.87 -7.44
C PHE A 93 1.05 6.22 -8.09
N PHE A 94 -0.15 6.63 -7.70
CA PHE A 94 -1.40 6.17 -8.31
C PHE A 94 -1.50 6.61 -9.78
N ALA A 95 -1.19 7.86 -10.08
CA ALA A 95 -1.17 8.37 -11.45
C ALA A 95 -0.21 7.56 -12.34
N ASN A 96 1.03 7.36 -11.89
CA ASN A 96 2.02 6.61 -12.66
C ASN A 96 1.66 5.11 -12.82
N ALA A 97 0.87 4.55 -11.91
CA ALA A 97 0.31 3.20 -12.04
C ALA A 97 -0.98 3.13 -12.90
N GLY A 98 -1.40 4.26 -13.50
CA GLY A 98 -2.49 4.33 -14.47
C GLY A 98 -3.88 4.61 -13.89
N TYR A 99 -3.99 5.01 -12.62
CA TYR A 99 -5.28 5.25 -11.95
C TYR A 99 -5.83 6.67 -12.16
N ASP A 100 -5.11 7.54 -12.86
CA ASP A 100 -5.52 8.92 -13.21
C ASP A 100 -6.13 9.04 -14.61
N ARG A 101 -6.14 7.95 -15.40
CA ARG A 101 -6.65 7.93 -16.76
C ARG A 101 -8.17 7.79 -16.77
N THR A 102 -8.86 8.93 -16.81
CA THR A 102 -10.27 9.04 -17.22
C THR A 102 -10.39 9.31 -18.70
#